data_AF-Q4S3M1-F1
#
_entry.id   AF-Q4S3M1-F1
#
_cell.length_a   1.000
_cell.length_b   1.000
_cell.length_c   1.000
_cell.angle_alpha   90.00
_cell.angle_beta   90.00
_cell.angle_gamma   90.00
#
_symmetry.space_group_name_H-M   'P 1'
#
loop_
_entity.id
_entity.type
_entity.pdbx_description
1 polymer ?
#
loop_
_entity_poly.entity_id
_entity_poly.type
_entity_poly.pdbx_seq_one_letter_code
_entity_poly.pdbx_strand_id
1 'polypeptide(L)'
;MYEPQLANATASPNMEVFDRRQNMDLNVTESQAVPDDYTNSGFTKGHLNPSMHQGTGEDRNATFTLTNIVPQKQVSNQKTWLRVEQKWKRFASYCNGSMYVITERRINDRVSVPEYLWSAYCCQSVSDQLPADVKAFFSCICCSWKK
;
A
#
# COMPACT_ATOMS: atom_id res chain seq x y z
N MET A 1 11.10 -11.89 -0.99
CA MET A 1 9.78 -11.29 -1.25
C MET A 1 8.79 -12.42 -1.12
N TYR A 2 7.81 -12.25 -0.27
CA TYR A 2 6.70 -13.19 -0.17
C TYR A 2 5.59 -12.67 -1.06
N GLU A 3 4.88 -13.57 -1.73
CA GLU A 3 3.78 -13.21 -2.62
C GLU A 3 2.61 -14.16 -2.36
N PRO A 4 1.39 -13.65 -2.13
CA PRO A 4 0.24 -14.50 -1.91
C PRO A 4 -0.11 -15.20 -3.22
N GLN A 5 -0.08 -16.54 -3.24
CA GLN A 5 -0.37 -17.32 -4.43
C GLN A 5 -1.88 -17.46 -4.63
N LEU A 6 -2.53 -16.40 -5.14
CA LEU A 6 -3.98 -16.38 -5.39
C LEU A 6 -4.39 -17.17 -6.64
N ALA A 7 -3.43 -17.65 -7.43
CA ALA A 7 -3.67 -18.34 -8.69
C ALA A 7 -4.21 -19.76 -8.55
N ASN A 8 -4.04 -20.39 -7.38
CA ASN A 8 -4.47 -21.76 -7.15
C ASN A 8 -5.33 -21.84 -5.88
N ALA A 9 -6.63 -22.06 -6.06
CA ALA A 9 -7.61 -22.16 -4.97
C ALA A 9 -7.39 -23.36 -4.02
N THR A 10 -6.58 -24.35 -4.44
CA THR A 10 -6.24 -25.54 -3.64
C THR A 10 -4.85 -25.44 -2.99
N ALA A 11 -4.09 -24.38 -3.28
CA ALA A 11 -2.78 -24.18 -2.69
C ALA A 11 -2.88 -23.85 -1.19
N SER A 12 -1.75 -23.99 -0.50
CA SER A 12 -1.60 -23.58 0.89
C SER A 12 -2.05 -22.12 1.07
N PRO A 13 -2.82 -21.79 2.13
CA PRO A 13 -3.20 -20.40 2.40
C PRO A 13 -2.03 -19.55 2.91
N ASN A 14 -0.88 -20.17 3.19
CA ASN A 14 0.29 -19.50 3.72
C ASN A 14 1.10 -18.81 2.61
N MET A 15 1.73 -17.70 2.97
CA MET A 15 2.65 -16.99 2.07
C MET A 15 3.94 -17.78 1.87
N GLU A 16 4.33 -17.95 0.61
CA GLU A 16 5.57 -18.65 0.24
C GLU A 16 6.60 -17.68 -0.34
N VAL A 17 7.88 -18.08 -0.26
CA VAL A 17 8.97 -17.30 -0.85
C VAL A 17 8.84 -17.35 -2.37
N PHE A 18 8.81 -16.18 -3.00
CA PHE A 18 8.79 -16.09 -4.44
C PHE A 18 10.20 -16.23 -5.01
N ASP A 19 10.53 -17.40 -5.57
CA ASP A 19 11.80 -17.67 -6.25
C ASP A 19 11.71 -17.36 -7.75
N ARG A 20 12.35 -16.27 -8.16
CA ARG A 20 12.41 -15.84 -9.58
C ARG A 20 13.23 -16.77 -10.48
N ARG A 21 14.00 -17.71 -9.91
CA ARG A 21 14.85 -18.63 -10.67
C ARG A 21 14.10 -19.89 -11.12
N GLN A 22 12.93 -20.14 -10.52
CA GLN A 22 12.06 -21.22 -10.95
C GLN A 22 11.17 -20.73 -12.11
N ASN A 23 10.85 -21.62 -13.04
CA ASN A 23 9.83 -21.32 -14.05
C ASN A 23 8.53 -21.01 -13.30
N MET A 24 8.08 -19.76 -13.39
CA MET A 24 6.83 -19.33 -12.79
C MET A 24 5.68 -20.11 -13.41
N ASP A 25 4.77 -20.61 -12.56
CA ASP A 25 3.53 -21.22 -13.02
C ASP A 25 2.79 -20.23 -13.92
N LEU A 26 2.39 -20.69 -15.11
CA LEU A 26 1.64 -19.88 -16.07
C LEU A 26 0.38 -19.29 -15.44
N ASN A 27 -0.31 -20.06 -14.58
CA ASN A 27 -1.50 -19.58 -13.87
C ASN A 27 -1.19 -18.36 -12.99
N VAL A 28 -0.04 -18.34 -12.32
CA VAL A 28 0.43 -17.20 -11.52
C VAL A 28 0.70 -16.02 -12.44
N THR A 29 1.44 -16.24 -13.52
CA THR A 29 1.75 -15.14 -14.42
C THR A 29 0.51 -14.53 -15.06
N GLU A 30 -0.53 -15.30 -15.38
CA GLU A 30 -1.73 -14.80 -16.07
C GLU A 30 -2.75 -14.15 -15.13
N SER A 31 -2.85 -14.59 -13.88
CA SER A 31 -3.91 -14.18 -12.95
C SER A 31 -3.53 -13.05 -12.00
N GLN A 32 -2.23 -12.81 -11.78
CA GLN A 32 -1.74 -11.80 -10.85
C GLN A 32 -0.54 -11.03 -11.41
N ALA A 33 -0.23 -9.90 -10.77
CA ALA A 33 0.95 -9.11 -11.10
C ALA A 33 2.20 -9.92 -10.76
N VAL A 34 3.24 -9.84 -11.60
CA VAL A 34 4.56 -10.42 -11.32
C VAL A 34 5.64 -9.34 -11.37
N PRO A 35 6.83 -9.57 -10.80
CA PRO A 35 7.88 -8.54 -10.79
C PRO A 35 8.25 -8.01 -12.18
N ASP A 36 8.12 -8.85 -13.20
CA ASP A 36 8.45 -8.50 -14.58
C ASP A 36 7.48 -7.49 -15.18
N ASP A 37 6.24 -7.39 -14.70
CA ASP A 37 5.27 -6.35 -15.14
C ASP A 37 5.75 -4.93 -14.84
N TYR A 38 6.60 -4.77 -13.82
CA TYR A 38 7.12 -3.47 -13.39
C TYR A 38 8.48 -3.16 -14.02
N THR A 39 9.22 -4.17 -14.49
CA THR A 39 10.54 -4.00 -15.11
C THR A 39 10.40 -3.24 -16.42
N ASN A 40 11.18 -2.16 -16.60
CA ASN A 40 11.13 -1.29 -17.78
C ASN A 40 9.75 -0.68 -18.12
N SER A 41 8.79 -0.72 -17.21
CA SER A 41 7.44 -0.18 -17.41
C SER A 41 7.36 1.35 -17.39
N GLY A 42 8.41 2.03 -16.90
CA GLY A 42 8.38 3.46 -16.58
C GLY A 42 7.58 3.81 -15.32
N PHE A 43 7.17 2.80 -14.54
CA PHE A 43 6.53 2.94 -13.24
C PHE A 43 7.39 2.31 -12.13
N THR A 44 7.24 2.86 -10.93
CA THR A 44 7.80 2.28 -9.71
C THR A 44 6.75 1.46 -8.97
N LYS A 45 7.21 0.63 -8.04
CA LYS A 45 6.37 -0.13 -7.11
C LYS A 45 5.94 0.76 -5.94
N GLY A 46 4.76 1.36 -6.03
CA GLY A 46 4.16 2.18 -4.98
C GLY A 46 3.42 1.32 -3.96
N HIS A 47 3.70 1.51 -2.67
CA HIS A 47 3.05 0.74 -1.61
C HIS A 47 1.68 1.33 -1.29
N LEU A 48 0.66 0.48 -1.17
CA LEU A 48 -0.66 0.87 -0.65
C LEU A 48 -0.64 0.96 0.88
N ASN A 49 -0.17 -0.11 1.54
CA ASN A 49 0.21 -0.11 2.94
C ASN A 49 1.72 0.16 3.07
N PRO A 50 2.16 1.34 3.54
CA PRO A 50 3.56 1.71 3.52
C PRO A 50 4.40 0.88 4.50
N SER A 51 5.55 0.40 4.05
CA SER A 51 6.51 -0.32 4.90
C SER A 51 6.92 0.50 6.14
N MET A 52 7.04 1.82 5.98
CA MET A 52 7.44 2.70 7.07
C MET A 52 6.42 2.82 8.21
N HIS A 53 5.18 2.37 8.03
CA HIS A 53 4.14 2.34 9.07
C HIS A 53 4.21 1.07 9.92
N GLN A 54 5.01 0.08 9.52
CA GLN A 54 5.11 -1.19 10.19
C GLN A 54 6.18 -1.21 11.30
N GLY A 55 5.85 -1.87 12.41
CA GLY A 55 6.65 -1.91 13.64
C GLY A 55 7.81 -2.90 13.57
N THR A 56 7.58 -4.10 13.03
CA THR A 56 8.59 -5.17 12.96
C THR A 56 9.18 -5.33 11.56
N GLY A 57 10.33 -6.00 11.45
CA GLY A 57 10.93 -6.33 10.15
C GLY A 57 10.10 -7.31 9.33
N GLU A 58 9.36 -8.20 10.00
CA GLU A 58 8.47 -9.16 9.36
C GLU A 58 7.25 -8.46 8.74
N ASP A 59 6.59 -7.59 9.50
CA ASP A 59 5.47 -6.78 9.02
C ASP A 59 5.91 -5.90 7.83
N ARG A 60 7.11 -5.34 7.90
CA ARG A 60 7.70 -4.59 6.78
C ARG A 60 7.88 -5.43 5.54
N ASN A 61 8.34 -6.67 5.69
CA ASN A 61 8.53 -7.57 4.56
C ASN A 61 7.18 -7.94 3.92
N ALA A 62 6.11 -8.09 4.71
CA ALA A 62 4.77 -8.37 4.21
C ALA A 62 4.23 -7.26 3.30
N THR A 63 4.63 -5.99 3.50
CA THR A 63 4.18 -4.89 2.64
C THR A 63 4.79 -4.93 1.23
N PHE A 64 5.85 -5.70 0.99
CA PHE A 64 6.47 -5.81 -0.34
C PHE A 64 5.79 -6.83 -1.26
N THR A 65 4.71 -7.47 -0.82
CA THR A 65 3.84 -8.32 -1.66
C THR A 65 3.26 -7.52 -2.82
N LEU A 66 3.16 -8.08 -4.03
CA LEU A 66 2.62 -7.34 -5.18
C LEU A 66 1.11 -7.05 -5.05
N THR A 67 0.39 -7.80 -4.22
CA THR A 67 -1.00 -7.48 -3.83
C THR A 67 -1.11 -6.17 -3.04
N ASN A 68 -0.01 -5.67 -2.47
CA ASN A 68 0.07 -4.37 -1.81
C ASN A 68 0.77 -3.31 -2.67
N ILE A 69 1.10 -3.61 -3.91
CA ILE A 69 1.86 -2.72 -4.80
C ILE A 69 1.00 -2.27 -5.97
N VAL A 70 1.00 -0.97 -6.20
CA VAL A 70 0.47 -0.36 -7.42
C VAL A 70 1.58 0.29 -8.24
N PRO A 71 1.43 0.36 -9.56
CA PRO A 71 2.32 1.12 -10.42
C PRO A 71 2.14 2.60 -10.13
N GLN A 72 3.24 3.26 -9.77
CA GLN A 72 3.22 4.67 -9.40
C GLN A 72 4.36 5.41 -10.09
N LYS A 73 4.09 6.60 -10.62
CA LYS A 73 5.15 7.45 -11.21
C LYS A 73 6.21 7.76 -10.16
N GLN A 74 7.48 7.69 -10.56
CA GLN A 74 8.61 7.83 -9.64
C GLN A 74 8.55 9.11 -8.80
N VAL A 75 8.24 10.25 -9.42
CA VAL A 75 8.12 11.55 -8.73
C VAL A 75 6.98 11.53 -7.70
N SER A 76 5.85 10.90 -8.04
CA SER A 76 4.73 10.75 -7.12
C SER A 76 5.13 9.89 -5.92
N ASN A 77 5.70 8.70 -6.16
CA ASN A 77 6.10 7.76 -5.11
C ASN A 77 7.18 8.34 -4.17
N GLN A 78 8.28 8.85 -4.75
CA GLN A 78 9.46 9.26 -3.97
C GLN A 78 9.34 10.65 -3.33
N LYS A 79 8.38 11.49 -3.74
CA LYS A 79 8.25 12.86 -3.22
C LYS A 79 6.88 13.13 -2.65
N THR A 80 5.86 13.21 -3.50
CA THR A 80 4.54 13.69 -3.08
C THR A 80 3.87 12.71 -2.12
N TRP A 81 3.87 11.43 -2.47
CA TRP A 81 3.28 10.37 -1.65
C TRP A 81 4.10 10.11 -0.39
N LEU A 82 5.43 10.07 -0.49
CA LEU A 82 6.31 9.96 0.69
C LEU A 82 6.01 11.01 1.77
N ARG A 83 5.74 12.27 1.37
CA ARG A 83 5.36 13.33 2.32
C ARG A 83 4.02 13.04 3.01
N VAL A 84 3.06 12.49 2.27
CA VAL A 84 1.76 12.06 2.80
C VAL A 84 1.96 10.91 3.79
N GLU A 85 2.71 9.88 3.44
CA GLU A 85 3.03 8.74 4.32
C GLU A 85 3.74 9.17 5.62
N GLN A 86 4.72 10.08 5.53
CA GLN A 86 5.41 10.64 6.69
C GLN A 86 4.47 11.41 7.61
N LYS A 87 3.60 12.24 7.02
CA LYS A 87 2.61 13.02 7.78
C LYS A 87 1.63 12.10 8.51
N TRP A 88 1.12 11.06 7.84
CA TRP A 88 0.25 10.06 8.45
C TRP A 88 0.93 9.27 9.55
N LYS A 89 2.18 8.85 9.35
CA LYS A 89 2.96 8.16 10.39
C LYS A 89 3.07 9.01 11.66
N ARG A 90 3.35 10.30 11.50
CA ARG A 90 3.40 11.25 12.62
C ARG A 90 2.03 11.40 13.29
N PHE A 91 0.94 11.45 12.53
CA PHE A 91 -0.39 11.62 13.14
C PHE A 91 -0.90 10.35 13.82
N ALA A 92 -0.55 9.18 13.27
CA ALA A 92 -0.88 7.89 13.84
C ALA A 92 -0.27 7.69 15.24
N SER A 93 0.88 8.29 15.55
CA SER A 93 1.44 8.20 16.91
C SER A 93 0.61 8.92 17.99
N TYR A 94 -0.36 9.74 17.61
CA TYR A 94 -1.24 10.47 18.54
C TYR A 94 -2.64 9.87 18.65
N CYS A 95 -2.86 8.74 17.99
CA CYS A 95 -4.18 8.18 17.81
C CYS A 95 -4.19 6.68 18.08
N ASN A 96 -5.17 6.22 18.86
CA ASN A 96 -5.50 4.81 18.95
C ASN A 96 -6.64 4.50 17.96
N GLY A 97 -6.32 3.78 16.88
CA GLY A 97 -7.29 3.44 15.84
C GLY A 97 -6.68 2.68 14.66
N SER A 98 -7.53 2.15 13.78
CA SER A 98 -7.17 1.37 12.59
C SER A 98 -7.10 2.22 11.31
N MET A 99 -6.31 1.79 10.32
CA MET A 99 -6.06 2.49 9.04
C MET A 99 -6.56 1.66 7.84
N TYR A 100 -7.11 2.32 6.81
CA TYR A 100 -7.60 1.67 5.58
C TYR A 100 -7.20 2.47 4.31
N VAL A 101 -6.89 1.76 3.22
CA VAL A 101 -6.50 2.32 1.90
C VAL A 101 -7.24 1.55 0.79
N ILE A 102 -7.80 2.23 -0.23
CA ILE A 102 -8.47 1.60 -1.39
C ILE A 102 -8.02 2.30 -2.68
N THR A 103 -7.88 1.57 -3.80
CA THR A 103 -7.42 2.09 -5.11
C THR A 103 -8.07 1.35 -6.30
N GLU A 104 -8.20 2.00 -7.48
CA GLU A 104 -8.75 1.39 -8.72
C GLU A 104 -8.02 1.75 -10.05
N ARG A 105 -8.08 0.82 -11.04
CA ARG A 105 -7.83 0.86 -12.54
C ARG A 105 -6.42 0.53 -13.11
N ARG A 106 -6.22 0.15 -14.44
CA ARG A 106 -5.18 -0.75 -15.18
C ARG A 106 -4.07 -0.19 -16.16
N ILE A 107 -2.93 -0.92 -16.26
CA ILE A 107 -1.71 -0.95 -17.14
C ILE A 107 -1.46 -2.35 -17.70
N ASN A 108 -0.78 -2.38 -18.86
CA ASN A 108 -0.31 -3.57 -19.58
C ASN A 108 -1.41 -4.60 -19.82
N ASP A 109 -2.67 -4.16 -19.79
CA ASP A 109 -3.90 -4.98 -19.75
C ASP A 109 -3.97 -5.98 -18.56
N ARG A 110 -2.91 -6.08 -17.75
CA ARG A 110 -2.78 -7.04 -16.64
C ARG A 110 -2.85 -6.42 -15.24
N VAL A 111 -2.18 -5.30 -14.98
CA VAL A 111 -1.99 -4.74 -13.62
C VAL A 111 -2.67 -3.39 -13.48
N SER A 112 -3.37 -3.09 -12.40
CA SER A 112 -4.05 -1.80 -12.21
C SER A 112 -3.10 -0.53 -12.14
N VAL A 113 -3.03 0.46 -13.10
CA VAL A 113 -2.53 1.85 -12.78
C VAL A 113 -3.65 2.77 -12.28
N PRO A 114 -3.54 3.25 -11.04
CA PRO A 114 -4.44 4.27 -10.53
C PRO A 114 -4.14 5.64 -11.15
N GLU A 115 -5.18 6.34 -11.58
CA GLU A 115 -5.10 7.77 -11.91
C GLU A 115 -4.93 8.62 -10.64
N TYR A 116 -5.56 8.17 -9.54
CA TYR A 116 -5.51 8.82 -8.23
C TYR A 116 -5.18 7.80 -7.14
N LEU A 117 -4.27 8.15 -6.24
CA LEU A 117 -4.07 7.46 -4.97
C LEU A 117 -4.67 8.31 -3.85
N TRP A 118 -5.40 7.67 -2.95
CA TRP A 118 -5.95 8.31 -1.77
C TRP A 118 -5.68 7.47 -0.53
N SER A 119 -5.60 8.12 0.62
CA SER A 119 -5.46 7.47 1.93
C SER A 119 -6.48 8.09 2.88
N ALA A 120 -7.12 7.23 3.67
CA ALA A 120 -8.08 7.64 4.69
C ALA A 120 -7.61 7.15 6.06
N TYR A 121 -7.85 7.95 7.07
CA TYR A 121 -7.44 7.65 8.44
C TYR A 121 -8.60 7.92 9.38
N CYS A 122 -8.96 6.93 10.18
CA CYS A 122 -9.97 7.08 11.22
C CYS A 122 -9.28 7.09 12.57
N CYS A 123 -9.54 8.12 13.36
CA CYS A 123 -9.08 8.19 14.74
C CYS A 123 -10.25 8.15 15.70
N GLN A 124 -10.37 7.06 16.47
CA GLN A 124 -11.47 6.89 17.41
C GLN A 124 -11.23 7.61 18.74
N SER A 125 -9.97 7.65 19.19
CA SER A 125 -9.56 8.40 20.38
C SER A 125 -8.21 9.06 20.14
N VAL A 126 -8.14 10.34 20.47
CA VAL A 126 -6.95 11.17 20.28
C VAL A 126 -6.32 11.44 21.64
N SER A 127 -4.98 11.47 21.71
CA SER A 127 -4.27 11.87 22.94
C SER A 127 -4.63 13.30 23.37
N ASP A 128 -4.75 13.54 24.67
CA ASP A 128 -5.13 14.85 25.23
C ASP A 128 -4.11 15.97 24.93
N GLN A 129 -2.87 15.61 24.60
CA GLN A 129 -1.80 16.55 24.26
C GLN A 129 -1.45 16.49 22.76
N LEU A 130 -2.19 17.26 21.96
CA LEU A 130 -1.90 17.43 20.54
C LEU A 130 -1.18 18.75 20.25
N PRO A 131 -0.12 18.72 19.43
CA PRO A 131 0.37 19.92 18.76
C PRO A 131 -0.75 20.60 17.96
N ALA A 132 -0.71 21.94 17.86
CA ALA A 132 -1.78 22.72 17.23
C ALA A 132 -2.04 22.34 15.76
N ASP A 133 -0.99 22.00 15.02
CA ASP A 133 -1.06 21.54 13.62
C ASP A 133 -1.72 20.16 13.48
N VAL A 134 -1.55 19.30 14.48
CA VAL A 134 -2.19 17.97 14.55
C VAL A 134 -3.66 18.11 14.99
N LYS A 135 -3.96 19.02 15.91
CA LYS A 135 -5.32 19.31 16.38
C LYS A 135 -6.22 19.86 15.26
N ALA A 136 -5.70 20.79 14.45
CA ALA A 136 -6.39 21.32 13.28
C ALA A 136 -6.71 20.23 12.24
N PHE A 137 -5.89 19.19 12.18
CA PHE A 137 -6.07 18.08 11.27
C PHE A 137 -7.18 17.11 11.72
N PHE A 138 -7.17 16.66 12.98
CA PHE A 138 -8.19 15.73 13.49
C PHE A 138 -9.57 16.37 13.63
N SER A 139 -9.63 17.69 13.80
CA SER A 139 -10.90 18.44 13.85
C SER A 139 -11.67 18.42 12.51
N CYS A 140 -11.05 17.99 11.41
CA CYS A 140 -11.65 17.98 10.07
C CYS A 140 -12.17 16.60 9.60
N ILE A 141 -11.95 15.51 10.36
CA ILE A 141 -12.14 14.13 9.83
C ILE A 141 -13.36 13.41 10.42
N CYS A 142 -14.01 13.91 11.48
CA CYS A 142 -15.36 13.47 11.80
C CYS A 142 -16.36 14.11 10.83
N CYS A 143 -16.62 13.43 9.71
CA CYS A 143 -17.74 13.63 8.81
C CYS A 143 -17.86 15.03 8.18
N SER A 144 -17.13 15.30 7.09
CA SER A 144 -17.67 16.22 6.09
C SER A 144 -17.22 15.83 4.68
N TRP A 145 -18.05 15.00 4.04
CA TRP A 145 -18.10 14.95 2.58
C TRP A 145 -18.83 16.21 2.12
N LYS A 146 -18.09 17.24 1.69
CA LYS A 146 -18.70 18.25 0.83
C LYS A 146 -18.70 17.70 -0.60
N LYS A 147 -19.91 17.61 -1.15
CA LYS A 147 -20.18 17.30 -2.56
C LYS A 147 -19.38 18.19 -3.50
#